data_AF-A0AAW9PW20-F1
#
_entry.id   AF-A0AAW9PW20-F1
#
_cell.length_a   1.000
_cell.length_b   1.000
_cell.length_c   1.000
_cell.angle_alpha   90.00
_cell.angle_beta   90.00
_cell.angle_gamma   90.00
#
_symmetry.space_group_name_H-M   'P 1'
#
loop_
_entity.id
_entity.type
_entity.pdbx_description
1 polymer ?
#
loop_
_entity_poly.entity_id
_entity_poly.type
_entity_poly.pdbx_seq_one_letter_code
_entity_poly.pdbx_strand_id
1 'polypeptide(L)'
;MKQIIDTVKQNITQKRILWAYPIALNLKKHHYSLAIQWAIECIKIYSSEVNSDKLSQLNHYIQRVLSKENDLTPLQCDEIGQEIWYLPEREEVQTAIARLWWSISAFKLEKEHGGIMEAISAVELLLPDVSNRCLLDRYLEAAVKICEEYESQNQSYEQPKN
;
A
#
# COMPACT_ATOMS: atom_id res chain seq x y z
N MET A 1 14.04 -1.94 -7.66
CA MET A 1 12.92 -2.81 -7.23
C MET A 1 13.15 -4.31 -7.46
N LYS A 2 13.44 -4.78 -8.69
CA LYS A 2 13.52 -6.23 -9.02
C LYS A 2 14.37 -7.09 -8.07
N GLN A 3 15.58 -6.66 -7.73
CA GLN A 3 16.45 -7.38 -6.77
C GLN A 3 15.83 -7.52 -5.37
N ILE A 4 15.06 -6.52 -4.91
CA ILE A 4 14.36 -6.55 -3.62
C ILE A 4 13.27 -7.62 -3.68
N ILE A 5 12.53 -7.68 -4.78
CA ILE A 5 11.49 -8.69 -5.01
C ILE A 5 12.08 -10.10 -5.02
N ASP A 6 13.19 -10.31 -5.72
CA ASP A 6 13.87 -11.62 -5.75
C ASP A 6 14.30 -12.05 -4.33
N THR A 7 14.83 -11.10 -3.56
CA THR A 7 15.22 -11.32 -2.16
C THR A 7 14.00 -11.69 -1.29
N VAL A 8 12.87 -10.99 -1.47
CA VAL A 8 11.63 -11.31 -0.75
C VAL A 8 11.14 -12.71 -1.10
N LYS A 9 11.08 -13.06 -2.40
CA LYS A 9 10.63 -14.39 -2.87
C LYS A 9 11.43 -15.53 -2.26
N GLN A 10 12.75 -15.35 -2.13
CA GLN A 10 13.66 -16.33 -1.55
C GLN A 10 13.50 -16.49 -0.03
N ASN A 11 13.21 -15.40 0.69
CA ASN A 11 13.29 -15.38 2.16
C ASN A 11 11.93 -15.45 2.88
N ILE A 12 10.83 -15.20 2.19
CA ILE A 12 9.49 -15.09 2.81
C ILE A 12 9.03 -16.36 3.54
N THR A 13 9.51 -17.54 3.12
CA THR A 13 9.21 -18.82 3.77
C THR A 13 9.96 -19.05 5.07
N GLN A 14 11.03 -18.30 5.32
CA GLN A 14 11.91 -18.46 6.48
C GLN A 14 11.69 -17.39 7.56
N LYS A 15 11.28 -16.18 7.16
CA LYS A 15 11.06 -15.03 8.05
C LYS A 15 9.73 -14.37 7.67
N ARG A 16 8.64 -14.81 8.30
CA ARG A 16 7.28 -14.28 8.07
C ARG A 16 7.11 -12.79 8.42
N ILE A 17 7.98 -12.26 9.27
CA ILE A 17 7.83 -10.91 9.84
C ILE A 17 8.39 -9.87 8.86
N LEU A 18 7.56 -8.92 8.44
CA LEU A 18 7.95 -7.70 7.73
C LEU A 18 8.52 -7.92 6.31
N TRP A 19 7.97 -8.87 5.55
CA TRP A 19 8.38 -9.11 4.16
C TRP A 19 8.06 -7.90 3.25
N ALA A 20 7.02 -7.15 3.57
CA ALA A 20 6.61 -5.97 2.83
C ALA A 20 7.51 -4.75 3.10
N TYR A 21 8.24 -4.76 4.23
CA TYR A 21 9.09 -3.65 4.65
C TYR A 21 10.14 -3.21 3.64
N PRO A 22 11.02 -4.08 3.11
CA PRO A 22 12.04 -3.65 2.15
C PRO A 22 11.43 -3.08 0.85
N ILE A 23 10.23 -3.52 0.46
CA ILE A 23 9.51 -3.02 -0.71
C ILE A 23 8.98 -1.62 -0.43
N ALA A 24 8.21 -1.46 0.65
CA ALA A 24 7.64 -0.17 1.04
C ALA A 24 8.73 0.88 1.29
N LEU A 25 9.83 0.49 1.92
CA LEU A 25 10.98 1.36 2.14
C LEU A 25 11.60 1.82 0.81
N ASN A 26 11.74 0.93 -0.18
CA ASN A 26 12.28 1.31 -1.48
C ASN A 26 11.33 2.26 -2.23
N LEU A 27 10.03 2.00 -2.23
CA LEU A 27 9.04 2.90 -2.83
C LEU A 27 9.07 4.29 -2.18
N LYS A 28 9.13 4.33 -0.84
CA LYS A 28 9.19 5.58 -0.06
C LYS A 28 10.44 6.41 -0.35
N LYS A 29 11.57 5.80 -0.71
CA LYS A 29 12.79 6.55 -1.10
C LYS A 29 12.55 7.50 -2.28
N HIS A 30 11.63 7.15 -3.17
CA HIS A 30 11.24 7.99 -4.28
C HIS A 30 10.18 9.00 -3.83
N HIS A 31 9.06 8.51 -3.27
CA HIS A 31 8.03 9.34 -2.66
C HIS A 31 7.11 8.45 -1.79
N TYR A 32 6.63 8.95 -0.64
CA TYR A 32 5.79 8.15 0.26
C TYR A 32 4.48 7.68 -0.41
N SER A 33 3.95 8.47 -1.35
CA SER A 33 2.73 8.13 -2.08
C SER A 33 2.86 6.84 -2.89
N LEU A 34 4.09 6.42 -3.27
CA LEU A 34 4.28 5.15 -3.97
C LEU A 34 4.04 3.95 -3.06
N ALA A 35 4.41 4.03 -1.78
CA ALA A 35 4.10 2.99 -0.80
C ALA A 35 2.59 2.90 -0.52
N ILE A 36 1.91 4.06 -0.47
CA ILE A 36 0.44 4.15 -0.37
C ILE A 36 -0.23 3.56 -1.61
N GLN A 37 0.22 3.92 -2.81
CA GLN A 37 -0.30 3.40 -4.08
C GLN A 37 -0.14 1.89 -4.15
N TRP A 38 1.00 1.36 -3.73
CA TRP A 38 1.22 -0.08 -3.68
C TRP A 38 0.26 -0.79 -2.72
N ALA A 39 0.05 -0.25 -1.52
CA ALA A 39 -0.93 -0.79 -0.58
C ALA A 39 -2.36 -0.78 -1.15
N ILE A 40 -2.75 0.28 -1.87
CA ILE A 40 -4.03 0.35 -2.57
C ILE A 40 -4.17 -0.75 -3.63
N GLU A 41 -3.14 -0.96 -4.45
CA GLU A 41 -3.17 -2.01 -5.46
C GLU A 41 -3.27 -3.40 -4.82
N CYS A 42 -2.60 -3.64 -3.70
CA CYS A 42 -2.74 -4.90 -2.94
C CYS A 42 -4.18 -5.08 -2.41
N ILE A 43 -4.81 -4.03 -1.87
CA ILE A 43 -6.21 -4.05 -1.43
C ILE A 43 -7.15 -4.40 -2.59
N LYS A 44 -6.96 -3.77 -3.77
CA LYS A 44 -7.76 -4.05 -4.96
C LYS A 44 -7.59 -5.49 -5.44
N ILE A 45 -6.35 -5.97 -5.50
CA ILE A 45 -6.02 -7.34 -5.90
C ILE A 45 -6.70 -8.34 -4.96
N TYR A 46 -6.52 -8.22 -3.63
CA TYR A 46 -7.14 -9.09 -2.64
C TYR A 46 -8.66 -9.14 -2.81
N SER A 47 -9.29 -7.97 -2.87
CA SER A 47 -10.73 -7.86 -2.90
C SER A 47 -11.35 -8.46 -4.16
N SER A 48 -10.62 -8.43 -5.28
CA SER A 48 -11.01 -9.11 -6.52
C SER A 48 -10.98 -10.64 -6.41
N GLU A 49 -10.16 -11.19 -5.52
CA GLU A 49 -10.06 -12.65 -5.31
C GLU A 49 -11.11 -13.17 -4.31
N VAL A 50 -11.42 -12.39 -3.27
CA VAL A 50 -12.35 -12.82 -2.20
C VAL A 50 -13.82 -12.42 -2.45
N ASN A 51 -14.12 -11.72 -3.55
CA ASN A 51 -15.47 -11.21 -3.88
C ASN A 51 -16.15 -10.51 -2.69
N SER A 52 -15.42 -9.69 -1.93
CA SER A 52 -15.98 -9.01 -0.76
C SER A 52 -16.87 -7.84 -1.20
N ASP A 53 -18.18 -7.98 -0.99
CA ASP A 53 -19.16 -6.91 -1.19
C ASP A 53 -18.84 -5.67 -0.32
N LYS A 54 -18.10 -5.84 0.77
CA LYS A 54 -17.69 -4.73 1.66
C LYS A 54 -16.65 -3.82 1.02
N LEU A 55 -15.84 -4.28 0.06
CA LEU A 55 -14.96 -3.37 -0.69
C LEU A 55 -15.79 -2.33 -1.46
N SER A 56 -16.90 -2.75 -2.07
CA SER A 56 -17.74 -1.84 -2.86
C SER A 56 -18.25 -0.66 -2.02
N GLN A 57 -18.56 -0.91 -0.75
CA GLN A 57 -19.02 0.08 0.22
C GLN A 57 -17.90 1.06 0.61
N LEU A 58 -16.64 0.62 0.56
CA LEU A 58 -15.46 1.38 0.97
C LEU A 58 -14.69 1.98 -0.20
N ASN A 59 -15.14 1.73 -1.44
CA ASN A 59 -14.48 2.21 -2.65
C ASN A 59 -14.34 3.74 -2.63
N HIS A 60 -15.33 4.46 -2.07
CA HIS A 60 -15.27 5.90 -1.93
C HIS A 60 -14.05 6.37 -1.10
N TYR A 61 -13.68 5.64 -0.04
CA TYR A 61 -12.47 5.93 0.72
C TYR A 61 -11.19 5.70 -0.11
N ILE A 62 -11.12 4.61 -0.86
CA ILE A 62 -9.96 4.32 -1.73
C ILE A 62 -9.82 5.36 -2.84
N GLN A 63 -10.93 5.71 -3.51
CA GLN A 63 -10.92 6.76 -4.55
C GLN A 63 -10.49 8.11 -3.99
N ARG A 64 -10.87 8.42 -2.74
CA ARG A 64 -10.44 9.66 -2.08
C ARG A 64 -8.93 9.72 -1.86
N VAL A 65 -8.28 8.59 -1.53
CA VAL A 65 -6.82 8.54 -1.44
C VAL A 65 -6.15 8.82 -2.78
N LEU A 66 -6.70 8.28 -3.87
CA LEU A 66 -6.18 8.45 -5.24
C LEU A 66 -6.52 9.81 -5.86
N SER A 67 -7.40 10.59 -5.24
CA SER A 67 -7.75 11.91 -5.74
C SER A 67 -6.56 12.85 -5.60
N LYS A 68 -6.27 13.60 -6.67
CA LYS A 68 -5.21 14.64 -6.68
C LYS A 68 -5.47 15.78 -5.68
N GLU A 69 -6.69 15.85 -5.15
CA GLU A 69 -7.21 16.85 -4.21
C GLU A 69 -7.33 16.29 -2.79
N ASN A 70 -6.52 15.29 -2.41
CA ASN A 70 -6.52 14.79 -1.03
C ASN A 70 -5.85 15.80 -0.08
N ASP A 71 -6.52 16.95 0.11
CA ASP A 71 -6.14 18.08 0.95
C ASP A 71 -6.51 17.87 2.42
N LEU A 72 -6.87 16.62 2.78
CA LEU A 72 -7.22 16.27 4.14
C LEU A 72 -6.05 16.51 5.08
N THR A 73 -6.34 17.13 6.22
CA THR A 73 -5.38 17.25 7.32
C THR A 73 -5.02 15.86 7.86
N PRO A 74 -3.88 15.71 8.56
CA PRO A 74 -3.57 14.46 9.24
C PRO A 74 -4.67 14.01 10.21
N LEU A 75 -5.32 14.95 10.90
CA LEU A 75 -6.42 14.66 11.81
C LEU A 75 -7.61 14.04 11.07
N GLN A 76 -8.01 14.62 9.94
CA GLN A 76 -9.11 14.06 9.13
C GLN A 76 -8.76 12.68 8.56
N CYS A 77 -7.49 12.43 8.21
CA CYS A 77 -7.05 11.10 7.80
C CYS A 77 -7.17 10.10 8.97
N ASP A 78 -6.80 10.51 10.18
CA ASP A 78 -6.92 9.67 11.38
C ASP A 78 -8.38 9.37 11.72
N GLU A 79 -9.26 10.37 11.64
CA GLU A 79 -10.71 10.24 11.85
C GLU A 79 -11.34 9.23 10.88
N ILE A 80 -10.97 9.27 9.60
CA ILE A 80 -11.42 8.27 8.62
C ILE A 80 -10.92 6.87 9.00
N GLY A 81 -9.65 6.75 9.39
CA GLY A 81 -9.09 5.47 9.86
C GLY A 81 -9.87 4.91 11.04
N GLN A 82 -10.23 5.77 12.01
CA GLN A 82 -11.04 5.40 13.17
C GLN A 82 -12.47 4.99 12.77
N GLU A 83 -13.13 5.76 11.90
CA GLU A 83 -14.48 5.47 11.41
C GLU A 83 -14.55 4.05 10.82
N ILE A 84 -13.62 3.72 9.93
CA ILE A 84 -13.56 2.40 9.29
C ILE A 84 -13.20 1.30 10.31
N TRP A 85 -12.31 1.61 11.26
CA TRP A 85 -11.91 0.66 12.30
C TRP A 85 -13.06 0.23 13.20
N TYR A 86 -14.02 1.12 13.46
CA TYR A 86 -15.15 0.82 14.35
C TYR A 86 -16.43 0.39 13.62
N LEU A 87 -16.36 0.13 12.30
CA LEU A 87 -17.49 -0.47 11.58
C LEU A 87 -17.84 -1.86 12.15
N PRO A 88 -19.14 -2.21 12.23
CA PRO A 88 -19.57 -3.54 12.68
C PRO A 88 -19.10 -4.63 11.69
N GLU A 89 -18.87 -5.83 12.21
CA GLU A 89 -18.48 -7.02 11.42
C GLU A 89 -17.25 -6.77 10.53
N ARG A 90 -16.25 -6.06 11.07
CA ARG A 90 -15.06 -5.63 10.34
C ARG A 90 -14.25 -6.82 9.78
N GLU A 91 -14.02 -6.80 8.48
CA GLU A 91 -13.16 -7.75 7.77
C GLU A 91 -11.71 -7.25 7.64
N GLU A 92 -10.83 -8.12 7.16
CA GLU A 92 -9.42 -7.81 6.87
C GLU A 92 -9.31 -6.62 5.91
N VAL A 93 -10.16 -6.55 4.87
CA VAL A 93 -10.16 -5.44 3.90
C VAL A 93 -10.46 -4.08 4.53
N GLN A 94 -11.44 -4.00 5.44
CA GLN A 94 -11.76 -2.78 6.19
C GLN A 94 -10.58 -2.39 7.08
N THR A 95 -10.00 -3.37 7.75
CA THR A 95 -8.84 -3.17 8.62
C THR A 95 -7.65 -2.64 7.82
N ALA A 96 -7.39 -3.18 6.63
CA ALA A 96 -6.33 -2.71 5.74
C ALA A 96 -6.56 -1.28 5.25
N ILE A 97 -7.80 -0.91 4.94
CA ILE A 97 -8.13 0.47 4.54
C ILE A 97 -7.97 1.44 5.72
N ALA A 98 -8.37 1.07 6.94
CA ALA A 98 -8.13 1.89 8.13
C ALA A 98 -6.62 2.14 8.35
N ARG A 99 -5.82 1.08 8.25
CA ARG A 99 -4.34 1.13 8.32
C ARG A 99 -3.75 2.05 7.23
N LEU A 100 -4.28 1.99 6.01
CA LEU A 100 -3.87 2.88 4.92
C LEU A 100 -4.10 4.36 5.28
N TRP A 101 -5.25 4.69 5.88
CA TRP A 101 -5.55 6.06 6.31
C TRP A 101 -4.64 6.56 7.44
N TRP A 102 -4.31 5.71 8.40
CA TRP A 102 -3.31 6.03 9.42
C TRP A 102 -1.90 6.19 8.83
N SER A 103 -1.55 5.41 7.81
CA SER A 103 -0.30 5.58 7.07
C SER A 103 -0.21 6.97 6.43
N ILE A 104 -1.28 7.41 5.75
CA ILE A 104 -1.36 8.75 5.15
C ILE A 104 -1.24 9.83 6.22
N SER A 105 -1.99 9.71 7.33
CA SER A 105 -1.90 10.66 8.45
C SER A 105 -0.47 10.77 8.99
N ALA A 106 0.20 9.64 9.20
CA ALA A 106 1.56 9.60 9.70
C ALA A 106 2.57 10.23 8.74
N PHE A 107 2.47 9.96 7.42
CA PHE A 107 3.33 10.60 6.43
C PHE A 107 3.11 12.11 6.37
N LYS A 108 1.87 12.59 6.47
CA LYS A 108 1.57 14.03 6.52
C LYS A 108 2.06 14.71 7.81
N LEU A 109 2.30 13.96 8.88
CA LEU A 109 2.94 14.42 10.12
C LEU A 109 4.47 14.22 10.12
N GLU A 110 5.07 13.85 8.98
CA GLU A 110 6.50 13.55 8.86
C GLU A 110 6.97 12.38 9.78
N LYS A 111 6.03 11.55 10.25
CA LYS A 111 6.30 10.35 11.05
C LYS A 111 6.57 9.16 10.13
N GLU A 112 7.65 9.23 9.37
CA GLU A 112 7.92 8.30 8.26
C GLU A 112 7.90 6.82 8.67
N HIS A 113 8.53 6.48 9.80
CA HIS A 113 8.52 5.11 10.29
C HIS A 113 7.11 4.61 10.59
N GLY A 114 6.29 5.43 11.25
CA GLY A 114 4.88 5.10 11.50
C GLY A 114 4.11 4.93 10.19
N GLY A 115 4.31 5.83 9.22
CA GLY A 115 3.69 5.72 7.89
C GLY A 115 4.03 4.41 7.19
N ILE A 116 5.30 4.02 7.18
CA ILE A 116 5.75 2.75 6.59
C ILE A 116 5.14 1.55 7.33
N MET A 117 5.17 1.55 8.66
CA MET A 117 4.64 0.44 9.46
C MET A 117 3.13 0.23 9.25
N GLU A 118 2.37 1.31 9.11
CA GLU A 118 0.94 1.23 8.79
C GLU A 118 0.69 0.75 7.35
N ALA A 119 1.48 1.23 6.37
CA ALA A 119 1.38 0.80 4.98
C ALA A 119 1.66 -0.70 4.82
N ILE A 120 2.73 -1.21 5.45
CA ILE A 120 3.06 -2.63 5.38
C ILE A 120 2.03 -3.47 6.15
N SER A 121 1.51 -2.96 7.27
CA SER A 121 0.45 -3.67 8.01
C SER A 121 -0.80 -3.85 7.15
N ALA A 122 -1.15 -2.84 6.34
CA ALA A 122 -2.26 -2.95 5.40
C ALA A 122 -2.03 -4.05 4.34
N VAL A 123 -0.81 -4.19 3.82
CA VAL A 123 -0.45 -5.20 2.81
C VAL A 123 -0.36 -6.60 3.41
N GLU A 124 0.38 -6.75 4.51
CA GLU A 124 0.64 -8.05 5.13
C GLU A 124 -0.62 -8.68 5.70
N LEU A 125 -1.58 -7.86 6.18
CA LEU A 125 -2.88 -8.34 6.61
C LEU A 125 -3.64 -9.06 5.49
N LEU A 126 -3.48 -8.62 4.24
CA LEU A 126 -4.15 -9.18 3.07
C LEU A 126 -3.34 -10.29 2.39
N LEU A 127 -2.32 -10.83 3.07
CA LEU A 127 -1.63 -12.06 2.68
C LEU A 127 -1.39 -12.93 3.92
N PRO A 128 -2.45 -13.44 4.56
CA PRO A 128 -2.33 -14.21 5.81
C PRO A 128 -1.58 -15.54 5.60
N ASP A 129 -1.66 -16.12 4.39
CA ASP A 129 -0.85 -17.27 3.99
C ASP A 129 0.13 -16.91 2.86
N VAL A 130 1.41 -16.79 3.23
CA VAL A 130 2.52 -16.57 2.29
C VAL A 130 2.76 -17.74 1.32
N SER A 131 2.10 -18.88 1.55
CA SER A 131 2.06 -20.01 0.61
C SER A 131 1.13 -19.74 -0.58
N ASN A 132 0.24 -18.74 -0.49
CA ASN A 132 -0.50 -18.23 -1.64
C ASN A 132 0.44 -17.46 -2.57
N ARG A 133 1.24 -18.21 -3.33
CA ARG A 133 2.25 -17.70 -4.25
C ARG A 133 1.63 -16.85 -5.35
N CYS A 134 0.42 -17.18 -5.80
CA CYS A 134 -0.27 -16.41 -6.83
C CYS A 134 -0.58 -14.98 -6.35
N LEU A 135 -1.21 -14.85 -5.18
CA LEU A 135 -1.52 -13.54 -4.60
C LEU A 135 -0.25 -12.74 -4.27
N LEU A 136 0.74 -13.41 -3.67
CA LEU A 136 2.05 -12.80 -3.40
C LEU A 136 2.70 -12.26 -4.68
N ASP A 137 2.77 -13.07 -5.75
CA ASP A 137 3.39 -12.66 -7.00
C ASP A 137 2.71 -11.42 -7.60
N ARG A 138 1.36 -11.35 -7.55
CA ARG A 138 0.62 -10.17 -7.99
C ARG A 138 0.94 -8.91 -7.17
N TYR A 139 1.10 -9.03 -5.85
CA TYR A 139 1.51 -7.91 -5.00
C TYR A 139 2.93 -7.43 -5.34
N LEU A 140 3.84 -8.36 -5.59
CA LEU A 140 5.22 -8.07 -5.95
C LEU A 140 5.32 -7.43 -7.34
N GLU A 141 4.55 -7.91 -8.31
CA GLU A 141 4.44 -7.33 -9.66
C GLU A 141 3.89 -5.91 -9.62
N ALA A 142 2.87 -5.64 -8.77
CA ALA A 142 2.35 -4.30 -8.58
C ALA A 142 3.43 -3.32 -8.09
N ALA A 143 4.29 -3.74 -7.15
CA ALA A 143 5.40 -2.91 -6.68
C ALA A 143 6.44 -2.61 -7.78
N VAL A 144 6.75 -3.60 -8.62
CA VAL A 144 7.66 -3.42 -9.78
C VAL A 144 7.06 -2.41 -10.74
N LYS A 145 5.80 -2.60 -11.14
CA LYS A 145 5.10 -1.73 -12.10
C LYS A 145 5.07 -0.29 -11.62
N ILE A 146 4.68 -0.04 -10.36
CA ILE A 146 4.64 1.31 -9.78
C ILE A 146 6.02 1.98 -9.81
N CYS A 147 7.08 1.22 -9.49
CA CYS A 147 8.45 1.74 -9.50
C CYS A 147 8.90 2.09 -10.93
N GLU A 148 8.65 1.21 -11.90
CA GLU A 148 9.03 1.43 -13.30
C GLU A 148 8.25 2.59 -13.94
N GLU A 149 6.95 2.71 -13.64
CA GLU A 149 6.13 3.83 -14.09
C GLU A 149 6.65 5.17 -13.54
N TYR A 150 7.01 5.22 -12.25
CA TYR A 150 7.59 6.41 -11.64
C TYR A 150 8.94 6.78 -12.26
N GLU A 151 9.84 5.80 -12.42
CA GLU A 151 11.16 6.02 -13.03
C GLU A 151 11.04 6.52 -14.47
N SER A 152 10.15 5.93 -15.27
CA SER A 152 9.92 6.32 -16.67
C SER A 152 9.38 7.75 -16.79
N GLN A 153 8.45 8.14 -15.91
CA GLN A 153 7.92 9.51 -15.88
C GLN A 153 9.02 10.52 -15.53
N ASN A 154 9.89 10.22 -14.57
CA ASN A 154 10.94 11.15 -14.14
C ASN A 154 12.15 11.20 -15.09
N GLN A 155 12.49 10.12 -15.79
CA GLN A 155 13.52 10.13 -16.85
C GLN A 155 13.13 11.01 -18.05
N SER A 156 11.83 11.15 -18.33
CA SER A 156 11.34 12.00 -19.42
C SER A 156 11.48 13.51 -19.16
N TYR A 157 11.74 13.93 -17.91
CA TYR A 157 12.00 15.33 -17.54
C TYR A 157 13.49 15.73 -17.55
N GLU A 158 14.42 14.76 -17.62
CA GLU A 158 15.86 15.01 -17.58
C GLU A 158 16.54 15.06 -18.96
N GLN A 159 15.78 14.97 -20.07
CA GLN A 159 16.36 15.21 -21.40
C GLN A 159 16.59 16.72 -21.62
N PRO A 160 17.85 17.18 -21.79
CA PRO A 160 18.10 18.57 -22.15
C PRO A 160 17.51 18.83 -23.54
N LYS A 161 16.77 19.93 -23.67
CA LYS A 161 16.44 20.50 -24.97
C LYS A 161 17.77 20.83 -25.66
N ASN A 162 18.11 20.06 -26.69
CA ASN A 162 19.15 20.42 -27.65
C ASN A 162 18.73 21.66 -28.45
#